data_AF-X6JX80-F1
#
_entry.id   AF-X6JX80-F1
#
_cell.length_a   1.000
_cell.length_b   1.000
_cell.length_c   1.000
_cell.angle_alpha   90.00
_cell.angle_beta   90.00
_cell.angle_gamma   90.00
#
_symmetry.space_group_name_H-M   'P 1'
#
loop_
_entity.id
_entity.type
_entity.pdbx_description
1 polymer ?
#
loop_
_entity_poly.entity_id
_entity_poly.type
_entity_poly.pdbx_seq_one_letter_code
_entity_poly.pdbx_strand_id
1 'polypeptide(L)'
;MLLEQLWPSVSNKTDGRMLPLNASFLLAISTPMVNLPIERIWKPQNGRAVGHLNDAVLDASLAKAVKADIGQSPVSKAPFYKADAWRYHYLPKGAALPDLSKQGLPAAVQQALGMDGALSAADALATETFCSILRNGLAHGGVLYLDSHGQTTEGTPVTRFCFVSTNQKNRAVVGLHFLQITMQDYRAFLRKWVGWLQGAAAKPGPKKT
;
A
#
# COMPACT_ATOMS: atom_id res chain seq x y z
N MET A 1 -1.65 2.50 -19.78
CA MET A 1 -0.59 2.57 -18.73
C MET A 1 0.43 1.48 -19.02
N LEU A 2 1.73 1.77 -18.95
CA LEU A 2 2.81 0.82 -19.29
C LEU A 2 2.68 -0.54 -18.56
N LEU A 3 2.25 -0.54 -17.29
CA LEU A 3 1.96 -1.77 -16.54
C LEU A 3 1.01 -2.72 -17.29
N GLU A 4 -0.06 -2.21 -17.89
CA GLU A 4 -1.04 -3.05 -18.59
C GLU A 4 -0.48 -3.68 -19.87
N GLN A 5 0.48 -3.00 -20.50
CA GLN A 5 1.15 -3.50 -21.69
C GLN A 5 2.17 -4.58 -21.34
N LEU A 6 2.85 -4.45 -20.21
CA LEU A 6 3.87 -5.40 -19.77
C LEU A 6 3.29 -6.60 -19.01
N TRP A 7 2.12 -6.46 -18.39
CA TRP A 7 1.53 -7.50 -17.55
C TRP A 7 1.36 -8.87 -18.25
N PRO A 8 0.80 -8.95 -19.48
CA PRO A 8 0.66 -10.24 -20.18
C PRO A 8 1.98 -10.99 -20.36
N SER A 9 3.10 -10.27 -20.50
CA SER A 9 4.43 -10.84 -20.71
C SER A 9 5.03 -11.46 -19.43
N VAL A 10 4.49 -11.11 -18.26
CA VAL A 10 4.97 -11.60 -16.95
C VAL A 10 3.92 -12.45 -16.22
N SER A 11 2.63 -12.33 -16.56
CA SER A 11 1.54 -12.98 -15.81
C SER A 11 1.39 -14.46 -16.10
N ASN A 12 1.77 -14.91 -17.31
CA ASN A 12 1.55 -16.27 -17.79
C ASN A 12 2.78 -17.18 -17.62
N LYS A 13 3.86 -16.68 -16.99
CA LYS A 13 5.03 -17.50 -16.70
C LYS A 13 4.77 -18.32 -15.44
N THR A 14 4.19 -19.50 -15.63
CA THR A 14 4.10 -20.54 -14.59
C THR A 14 5.47 -21.15 -14.39
N ASP A 15 6.21 -20.66 -13.40
CA ASP A 15 7.52 -21.20 -13.12
C ASP A 15 7.47 -22.02 -11.82
N GLY A 16 7.20 -23.32 -11.93
CA GLY A 16 7.20 -24.33 -10.84
C GLY A 16 7.74 -23.89 -9.47
N ARG A 17 8.96 -24.34 -9.09
CA ARG A 17 9.64 -23.97 -7.82
C ARG A 17 10.32 -22.59 -7.87
N MET A 18 10.04 -21.74 -8.86
CA MET A 18 10.78 -20.48 -9.02
C MET A 18 10.13 -19.33 -8.25
N LEU A 19 10.92 -18.26 -8.06
CA LEU A 19 10.49 -17.03 -7.41
C LEU A 19 9.23 -16.46 -8.07
N PRO A 20 8.31 -15.83 -7.31
CA PRO A 20 7.06 -15.30 -7.85
C PRO A 20 7.30 -14.02 -8.66
N LEU A 21 7.85 -14.17 -9.87
CA LEU A 21 8.35 -13.06 -10.71
C LEU A 21 7.27 -12.04 -11.06
N ASN A 22 6.03 -12.48 -11.28
CA ASN A 22 4.89 -11.59 -11.52
C ASN A 22 4.59 -10.70 -10.29
N ALA A 23 4.67 -11.27 -9.10
CA ALA A 23 4.45 -10.58 -7.84
C ALA A 23 5.59 -9.59 -7.56
N SER A 24 6.84 -10.03 -7.74
CA SER A 24 8.04 -9.19 -7.62
C SER A 24 8.04 -8.04 -8.61
N PHE A 25 7.69 -8.29 -9.88
CA PHE A 25 7.54 -7.26 -10.91
C PHE A 25 6.53 -6.20 -10.49
N LEU A 26 5.35 -6.63 -10.01
CA LEU A 26 4.29 -5.72 -9.61
C LEU A 26 4.69 -4.85 -8.42
N LEU A 27 5.40 -5.41 -7.43
CA LEU A 27 5.93 -4.64 -6.31
C LEU A 27 7.01 -3.66 -6.79
N ALA A 28 7.97 -4.12 -7.60
CA ALA A 28 9.09 -3.31 -8.08
C ALA A 28 8.64 -2.04 -8.82
N ILE A 29 7.66 -2.15 -9.71
CA ILE A 29 7.11 -0.98 -10.41
C ILE A 29 6.29 -0.09 -9.47
N SER A 30 5.60 -0.68 -8.48
CA SER A 30 4.72 0.07 -7.59
C SER A 30 5.48 0.92 -6.58
N THR A 31 6.68 0.49 -6.19
CA THR A 31 7.52 1.18 -5.20
C THR A 31 7.72 2.67 -5.52
N PRO A 32 8.26 3.06 -6.69
CA PRO A 32 8.40 4.48 -7.00
C PRO A 32 7.05 5.18 -7.23
N MET A 33 6.06 4.48 -7.79
CA MET A 33 4.73 5.05 -8.06
C MET A 33 4.02 5.50 -6.79
N VAL A 34 4.16 4.73 -5.70
CA VAL A 34 3.49 4.98 -4.42
C VAL A 34 4.39 5.79 -3.47
N ASN A 35 5.66 5.40 -3.34
CA ASN A 35 6.54 6.01 -2.34
C ASN A 35 6.90 7.45 -2.70
N LEU A 36 7.19 7.78 -3.97
CA LEU A 36 7.66 9.12 -4.31
C LEU A 36 6.62 10.21 -4.03
N PRO A 37 5.34 10.08 -4.42
CA PRO A 37 4.33 11.07 -4.04
C PRO A 37 4.18 11.24 -2.52
N ILE A 38 4.27 10.15 -1.76
CA ILE A 38 4.17 10.20 -0.30
C ILE A 38 5.40 10.88 0.32
N GLU A 39 6.61 10.46 -0.07
CA GLU A 39 7.88 10.93 0.51
C GLU A 39 8.26 12.34 0.07
N ARG A 40 7.96 12.70 -1.19
CA ARG A 40 8.43 13.95 -1.80
C ARG A 40 7.36 15.03 -1.96
N ILE A 41 6.07 14.69 -1.83
CA ILE A 41 4.97 15.68 -1.91
C ILE A 41 4.20 15.76 -0.59
N TRP A 42 3.69 14.64 -0.08
CA TRP A 42 2.86 14.66 1.13
C TRP A 42 3.67 14.95 2.40
N LYS A 43 4.76 14.21 2.64
CA LYS A 43 5.56 14.37 3.86
C LYS A 43 6.18 15.77 4.04
N PRO A 44 6.78 16.40 3.01
CA PRO A 44 7.33 17.75 3.16
C PRO A 44 6.28 18.77 3.59
N GLN A 45 5.05 18.65 3.08
CA GLN A 45 3.93 19.52 3.47
C GLN A 45 3.47 19.34 4.93
N ASN A 46 3.94 18.27 5.60
CA ASN A 46 3.64 17.96 7.00
C ASN A 46 4.88 18.12 7.91
N GLY A 47 5.93 18.82 7.45
CA GLY A 47 7.16 19.02 8.21
C GLY A 47 7.99 17.74 8.39
N ARG A 48 7.76 16.72 7.55
CA ARG A 48 8.43 15.40 7.60
C ARG A 48 9.33 15.17 6.39
N ALA A 49 9.87 16.23 5.81
CA ALA A 49 10.69 16.15 4.59
C ALA A 49 11.91 15.23 4.78
N VAL A 50 12.21 14.43 3.75
CA VAL A 50 13.46 13.67 3.69
C VAL A 50 14.52 14.55 3.02
N GLY A 51 15.37 15.18 3.84
CA GLY A 51 16.44 16.05 3.36
C GLY A 51 15.92 17.25 2.58
N HIS A 52 16.47 17.48 1.38
CA HIS A 52 16.17 18.63 0.51
C HIS A 52 15.18 18.31 -0.64
N LEU A 53 14.57 17.12 -0.63
CA LEU A 53 13.67 16.69 -1.71
C LEU A 53 12.23 17.08 -1.39
N ASN A 54 11.70 18.03 -2.16
CA ASN A 54 10.33 18.51 -2.05
C ASN A 54 9.75 18.75 -3.45
N ASP A 55 9.09 17.75 -3.99
CA ASP A 55 8.45 17.80 -5.31
C ASP A 55 7.13 18.60 -5.27
N ALA A 56 6.60 18.94 -4.08
CA ALA A 56 5.41 19.78 -3.96
C ALA A 56 5.60 21.21 -4.50
N VAL A 57 6.85 21.67 -4.66
CA VAL A 57 7.15 22.98 -5.27
C VAL A 57 7.01 22.97 -6.79
N LEU A 58 7.01 21.80 -7.42
CA LEU A 58 6.98 21.65 -8.87
C LEU A 58 5.55 21.80 -9.42
N ASP A 59 4.55 21.39 -8.63
CA ASP A 59 3.14 21.45 -9.03
C ASP A 59 2.26 21.73 -7.79
N ALA A 60 1.78 22.97 -7.70
CA ALA A 60 0.93 23.42 -6.60
C ALA A 60 -0.46 22.76 -6.59
N SER A 61 -0.99 22.41 -7.77
CA SER A 61 -2.30 21.74 -7.89
C SER A 61 -2.21 20.30 -7.39
N LEU A 62 -1.17 19.59 -7.80
CA LEU A 62 -0.87 18.25 -7.30
C LEU A 62 -0.61 18.27 -5.80
N ALA A 63 0.24 19.20 -5.32
CA ALA A 63 0.53 19.34 -3.89
C ALA A 63 -0.74 19.55 -3.05
N LYS A 64 -1.63 20.44 -3.51
CA LYS A 64 -2.92 20.71 -2.87
C LYS A 64 -3.82 19.48 -2.84
N ALA A 65 -3.94 18.74 -3.94
CA ALA A 65 -4.75 17.53 -4.01
C ALA A 65 -4.20 16.44 -3.07
N VAL A 66 -2.89 16.19 -3.12
CA VAL A 66 -2.21 15.23 -2.23
C VAL A 66 -2.43 15.58 -0.75
N LYS A 67 -2.34 16.86 -0.39
CA LYS A 67 -2.59 17.32 0.98
C LYS A 67 -4.05 17.19 1.40
N ALA A 68 -4.99 17.41 0.48
CA ALA A 68 -6.42 17.30 0.77
C ALA A 68 -6.87 15.84 0.93
N ASP A 69 -6.35 14.94 0.08
CA ASP A 69 -6.83 13.56 0.00
C ASP A 69 -6.11 12.63 0.98
N ILE A 70 -4.84 12.90 1.34
CA ILE A 70 -4.08 12.11 2.31
C ILE A 70 -4.08 12.81 3.68
N GLY A 71 -4.94 12.33 4.59
CA GLY A 71 -5.05 12.82 5.96
C GLY A 71 -5.88 11.89 6.86
N GLN A 72 -6.59 12.47 7.84
CA GLN A 72 -7.39 11.75 8.83
C GLN A 72 -8.75 11.26 8.32
N SER A 73 -9.19 11.71 7.14
CA SER A 73 -10.42 11.23 6.52
C SER A 73 -10.35 9.73 6.22
N PRO A 74 -11.48 9.00 6.28
CA PRO A 74 -11.52 7.60 5.88
C PRO A 74 -11.04 7.41 4.43
N VAL A 75 -10.20 6.40 4.22
CA VAL A 75 -9.61 6.07 2.91
C VAL A 75 -10.68 5.67 1.88
N SER A 76 -11.82 5.15 2.33
CA SER A 76 -13.01 4.90 1.50
C SER A 76 -13.49 6.13 0.72
N LYS A 77 -13.18 7.35 1.20
CA LYS A 77 -13.50 8.61 0.50
C LYS A 77 -12.40 9.07 -0.46
N ALA A 78 -11.23 8.44 -0.43
CA ALA A 78 -10.10 8.83 -1.27
C ALA A 78 -10.34 8.41 -2.73
N PRO A 79 -10.04 9.27 -3.71
CA PRO A 79 -10.32 9.02 -5.14
C PRO A 79 -9.55 7.83 -5.71
N PHE A 80 -8.41 7.47 -5.10
CA PHE A 80 -7.57 6.35 -5.52
C PHE A 80 -7.97 5.02 -4.87
N TYR A 81 -8.94 5.01 -3.96
CA TYR A 81 -9.35 3.81 -3.23
C TYR A 81 -10.48 3.06 -3.94
N LYS A 82 -10.59 1.76 -3.64
CA LYS A 82 -11.68 0.89 -4.09
C LYS A 82 -12.19 0.14 -2.86
N ALA A 83 -13.45 0.40 -2.49
CA ALA A 83 -14.13 -0.35 -1.45
C ALA A 83 -14.12 -1.86 -1.77
N ASP A 84 -14.20 -2.67 -0.73
CA ASP A 84 -14.23 -4.14 -0.79
C ASP A 84 -12.97 -4.83 -1.38
N ALA A 85 -11.93 -4.06 -1.73
CA ALA A 85 -10.69 -4.60 -2.29
C ALA A 85 -9.61 -4.89 -1.24
N TRP A 86 -9.63 -4.13 -0.14
CA TRP A 86 -8.60 -4.18 0.89
C TRP A 86 -9.15 -4.78 2.17
N ARG A 87 -8.33 -5.59 2.84
CA ARG A 87 -8.64 -6.16 4.16
C ARG A 87 -7.61 -5.68 5.17
N TYR A 88 -8.07 -5.26 6.34
CA TYR A 88 -7.21 -4.70 7.37
C TYR A 88 -7.37 -5.39 8.71
N HIS A 89 -6.25 -5.57 9.40
CA HIS A 89 -6.22 -6.00 10.78
C HIS A 89 -5.10 -5.31 11.55
N TYR A 90 -5.36 -4.96 12.82
CA TYR A 90 -4.35 -4.44 13.74
C TYR A 90 -4.07 -5.47 14.83
N LEU A 91 -2.80 -5.86 14.96
CA LEU A 91 -2.33 -6.71 16.03
C LEU A 91 -1.63 -5.85 17.09
N PRO A 92 -2.21 -5.63 18.27
CA PRO A 92 -1.51 -4.96 19.36
C PRO A 92 -0.31 -5.79 19.82
N LYS A 93 0.76 -5.12 20.26
CA LYS A 93 1.91 -5.79 20.86
C LYS A 93 1.50 -6.41 22.19
N GLY A 94 1.48 -7.74 22.25
CA GLY A 94 1.40 -8.50 23.50
C GLY A 94 2.76 -8.56 24.20
N ALA A 95 3.13 -9.73 24.73
CA ALA A 95 4.47 -9.94 25.31
C ALA A 95 5.59 -9.75 24.27
N ALA A 96 5.36 -10.20 23.03
CA ALA A 96 6.24 -10.02 21.88
C ALA A 96 5.43 -9.86 20.59
N LEU A 97 6.08 -9.39 19.53
CA LEU A 97 5.52 -9.44 18.19
C LEU A 97 5.82 -10.80 17.53
N PRO A 98 4.95 -11.28 16.63
CA PRO A 98 5.22 -12.52 15.90
C PRO A 98 6.43 -12.38 14.99
N ASP A 99 7.22 -13.44 14.88
CA ASP A 99 8.31 -13.55 13.91
C ASP A 99 7.75 -14.02 12.56
N LEU A 100 7.47 -13.05 11.69
CA LEU A 100 6.88 -13.29 10.37
C LEU A 100 7.84 -13.98 9.39
N SER A 101 9.15 -14.04 9.69
CA SER A 101 10.15 -14.64 8.80
C SER A 101 10.09 -16.17 8.79
N LYS A 102 9.66 -16.77 9.91
CA LYS A 102 9.60 -18.23 10.08
C LYS A 102 8.23 -18.81 9.77
N GLN A 103 7.19 -18.09 10.16
CA GLN A 103 5.81 -18.61 10.18
C GLN A 103 4.90 -17.92 9.16
N GLY A 104 5.42 -16.92 8.44
CA GLY A 104 4.59 -16.09 7.57
C GLY A 104 3.50 -15.36 8.36
N LEU A 105 2.29 -15.36 7.82
CA LEU A 105 1.13 -14.73 8.45
C LEU A 105 0.58 -15.59 9.60
N PRO A 106 0.48 -15.08 10.85
CA PRO A 106 -0.07 -15.85 11.97
C PRO A 106 -1.53 -16.25 11.74
N ALA A 107 -1.90 -17.48 12.13
CA ALA A 107 -3.25 -18.03 11.91
C ALA A 107 -4.39 -17.14 12.45
N ALA A 108 -4.21 -16.53 13.63
CA ALA A 108 -5.20 -15.61 14.18
C ALA A 108 -5.38 -14.34 13.32
N VAL A 109 -4.28 -13.83 12.74
CA VAL A 109 -4.32 -12.67 11.83
C VAL A 109 -4.95 -13.08 10.50
N GLN A 110 -4.62 -14.27 9.98
CA GLN A 110 -5.24 -14.81 8.77
C GLN A 110 -6.75 -14.95 8.94
N GLN A 111 -7.22 -15.54 10.05
CA GLN A 111 -8.63 -15.68 10.35
C GLN A 111 -9.31 -14.31 10.41
N ALA A 112 -8.71 -13.35 11.13
CA ALA A 112 -9.26 -12.00 11.24
C ALA A 112 -9.36 -11.29 9.88
N LEU A 113 -8.34 -11.41 9.03
CA LEU A 113 -8.35 -10.87 7.67
C LEU A 113 -9.38 -11.58 6.77
N GLY A 114 -9.71 -12.84 7.04
CA GLY A 114 -10.73 -13.61 6.32
C GLY A 114 -12.17 -13.19 6.62
N MET A 115 -12.41 -12.47 7.72
CA MET A 115 -13.75 -12.00 8.11
C MET A 115 -14.19 -10.77 7.29
N ASP A 116 -15.49 -10.61 7.07
CA ASP A 116 -16.03 -9.43 6.36
C ASP A 116 -15.75 -8.12 7.10
N GLY A 117 -15.66 -8.18 8.44
CA GLY A 117 -15.26 -7.03 9.25
C GLY A 117 -13.89 -6.44 8.88
N ALA A 118 -13.00 -7.23 8.25
CA ALA A 118 -11.71 -6.73 7.77
C ALA A 118 -11.84 -5.78 6.58
N LEU A 119 -12.90 -5.90 5.77
CA LEU A 119 -13.19 -4.99 4.66
C LEU A 119 -13.62 -3.63 5.22
N SER A 120 -14.62 -3.63 6.11
CA SER A 120 -15.09 -2.41 6.77
C SER A 120 -13.98 -1.74 7.59
N ALA A 121 -13.12 -2.51 8.24
CA ALA A 121 -11.97 -1.98 8.96
C ALA A 121 -10.95 -1.30 8.02
N ALA A 122 -10.78 -1.81 6.79
CA ALA A 122 -9.93 -1.18 5.80
C ALA A 122 -10.54 0.14 5.28
N ASP A 123 -11.84 0.15 5.00
CA ASP A 123 -12.57 1.34 4.54
C ASP A 123 -12.53 2.50 5.54
N ALA A 124 -12.48 2.15 6.83
CA ALA A 124 -12.48 3.08 7.95
C ALA A 124 -11.09 3.63 8.31
N LEU A 125 -10.00 3.08 7.74
CA LEU A 125 -8.65 3.60 7.98
C LEU A 125 -8.55 5.07 7.59
N ALA A 126 -7.83 5.87 8.38
CA ALA A 126 -7.37 7.17 7.92
C ALA A 126 -6.49 6.99 6.68
N THR A 127 -6.67 7.82 5.65
CA THR A 127 -5.87 7.75 4.42
C THR A 127 -4.37 7.82 4.71
N GLU A 128 -3.94 8.63 5.69
CA GLU A 128 -2.53 8.69 6.06
C GLU A 128 -1.99 7.37 6.64
N THR A 129 -2.81 6.64 7.40
CA THR A 129 -2.42 5.34 7.96
C THR A 129 -2.31 4.32 6.84
N PHE A 130 -3.30 4.27 5.94
CA PHE A 130 -3.27 3.43 4.75
C PHE A 130 -2.01 3.67 3.91
N CYS A 131 -1.72 4.94 3.57
CA CYS A 131 -0.54 5.32 2.79
C CYS A 131 0.77 5.01 3.54
N SER A 132 0.81 5.19 4.86
CA SER A 132 1.97 4.85 5.69
C SER A 132 2.27 3.35 5.65
N ILE A 133 1.24 2.50 5.77
CA ILE A 133 1.39 1.04 5.72
C ILE A 133 1.96 0.61 4.35
N LEU A 134 1.35 1.07 3.25
CA LEU A 134 1.82 0.75 1.90
C LEU A 134 3.26 1.22 1.67
N ARG A 135 3.55 2.48 2.01
CA ARG A 135 4.89 3.04 1.83
C ARG A 135 5.93 2.25 2.61
N ASN A 136 5.66 1.95 3.88
CA ASN A 136 6.61 1.21 4.72
C ASN A 136 6.83 -0.20 4.19
N GLY A 137 5.77 -0.89 3.78
CA GLY A 137 5.88 -2.22 3.17
C GLY A 137 6.74 -2.20 1.90
N LEU A 138 6.48 -1.25 0.99
CA LEU A 138 7.23 -1.11 -0.26
C LEU A 138 8.68 -0.65 -0.06
N ALA A 139 8.95 0.21 0.92
CA ALA A 139 10.28 0.77 1.17
C ALA A 139 11.21 -0.18 1.95
N HIS A 140 10.66 -0.99 2.85
CA HIS A 140 11.44 -1.79 3.81
C HIS A 140 11.25 -3.30 3.65
N GLY A 141 10.50 -3.74 2.63
CA GLY A 141 10.25 -5.16 2.37
C GLY A 141 9.24 -5.79 3.33
N GLY A 142 8.44 -4.99 4.04
CA GLY A 142 7.34 -5.45 4.89
C GLY A 142 6.16 -5.94 4.07
N VAL A 143 6.35 -6.98 3.25
CA VAL A 143 5.33 -7.57 2.37
C VAL A 143 5.39 -9.08 2.46
N LEU A 144 4.27 -9.70 2.82
CA LEU A 144 4.09 -11.15 2.75
C LEU A 144 3.45 -11.52 1.42
N TYR A 145 3.96 -12.60 0.82
CA TYR A 145 3.44 -13.22 -0.40
C TYR A 145 2.49 -14.33 0.02
N LEU A 146 1.23 -14.24 -0.40
CA LEU A 146 0.19 -15.14 0.04
C LEU A 146 -0.50 -15.85 -1.13
N ASP A 147 -0.88 -17.10 -0.91
CA ASP A 147 -1.67 -17.91 -1.83
C ASP A 147 -3.16 -17.50 -1.84
N SER A 148 -3.99 -18.25 -2.56
CA SER A 148 -5.43 -18.01 -2.69
C SER A 148 -6.17 -18.07 -1.35
N HIS A 149 -5.66 -18.85 -0.40
CA HIS A 149 -6.18 -19.03 0.96
C HIS A 149 -5.63 -17.99 1.96
N GLY A 150 -4.74 -17.10 1.51
CA GLY A 150 -4.13 -16.07 2.35
C GLY A 150 -2.97 -16.59 3.21
N GLN A 151 -2.33 -17.69 2.82
CA GLN A 151 -1.21 -18.32 3.54
C GLN A 151 0.11 -18.08 2.83
N THR A 152 1.21 -18.04 3.59
CA THR A 152 2.56 -18.12 3.04
C THR A 152 2.89 -19.58 2.78
N THR A 153 2.76 -20.03 1.53
CA THR A 153 2.94 -21.43 1.14
C THR A 153 4.06 -21.53 0.10
N GLU A 154 5.13 -22.25 0.42
CA GLU A 154 6.26 -22.46 -0.50
C GLU A 154 5.81 -23.16 -1.78
N GLY A 155 6.33 -22.69 -2.93
CA GLY A 155 6.02 -23.26 -4.25
C GLY A 155 4.59 -23.03 -4.74
N THR A 156 3.74 -22.34 -3.98
CA THR A 156 2.37 -22.02 -4.39
C THR A 156 2.32 -20.66 -5.08
N PRO A 157 1.50 -20.50 -6.14
CA PRO A 157 1.33 -19.22 -6.79
C PRO A 157 0.88 -18.13 -5.81
N VAL A 158 1.57 -16.99 -5.87
CA VAL A 158 1.17 -15.80 -5.13
C VAL A 158 -0.05 -15.21 -5.79
N THR A 159 -1.09 -14.94 -5.01
CA THR A 159 -2.33 -14.32 -5.47
C THR A 159 -2.71 -13.09 -4.68
N ARG A 160 -2.09 -12.88 -3.51
CA ARG A 160 -2.34 -11.75 -2.61
C ARG A 160 -1.04 -11.24 -2.02
N PHE A 161 -1.05 -9.96 -1.67
CA PHE A 161 -0.03 -9.33 -0.83
C PHE A 161 -0.62 -9.02 0.54
N CYS A 162 0.20 -9.10 1.58
CA CYS A 162 -0.10 -8.48 2.86
C CYS A 162 1.04 -7.53 3.25
N PHE A 163 0.77 -6.23 3.20
CA PHE A 163 1.69 -5.19 3.65
C PHE A 163 1.66 -5.11 5.17
N VAL A 164 2.84 -5.11 5.77
CA VAL A 164 3.04 -5.08 7.21
C VAL A 164 3.82 -3.84 7.60
N SER A 165 3.32 -3.12 8.59
CA SER A 165 4.00 -1.94 9.12
C SER A 165 3.89 -1.88 10.63
N THR A 166 4.98 -1.49 11.29
CA THR A 166 4.99 -1.24 12.73
C THR A 166 4.20 0.02 13.06
N ASN A 167 3.34 -0.09 14.07
CA ASN A 167 2.77 1.07 14.73
C ASN A 167 3.70 1.49 15.87
N GLN A 168 4.03 2.78 15.94
CA GLN A 168 4.90 3.33 16.99
C GLN A 168 4.21 4.45 17.74
N LYS A 169 4.30 4.41 19.07
CA LYS A 169 3.88 5.50 19.97
C LYS A 169 5.06 5.86 20.87
N ASN A 170 5.43 7.13 20.93
CA ASN A 170 6.58 7.61 21.71
C ASN A 170 7.88 6.81 21.43
N ARG A 171 8.16 6.51 20.16
CA ARG A 171 9.30 5.69 19.69
C ARG A 171 9.28 4.21 20.10
N ALA A 172 8.28 3.75 20.84
CA ALA A 172 8.08 2.35 21.16
C ALA A 172 7.12 1.70 20.15
N VAL A 173 7.45 0.49 19.68
CA VAL A 173 6.55 -0.31 18.84
C VAL A 173 5.40 -0.83 19.71
N VAL A 174 4.17 -0.49 19.33
CA VAL A 174 2.94 -0.84 20.07
C VAL A 174 2.07 -1.85 19.34
N GLY A 175 2.38 -2.19 18.09
CA GLY A 175 1.69 -3.24 17.34
C GLY A 175 2.08 -3.28 15.88
N LEU A 176 1.37 -4.11 15.11
CA LEU A 176 1.53 -4.28 13.68
C LEU A 176 0.22 -4.01 12.95
N HIS A 177 0.31 -3.26 11.87
CA HIS A 177 -0.74 -3.13 10.87
C HIS A 177 -0.56 -4.22 9.81
N PHE A 178 -1.65 -4.86 9.42
CA PHE A 178 -1.72 -5.80 8.30
C PHE A 178 -2.74 -5.30 7.29
N LEU A 179 -2.31 -5.09 6.06
CA LEU A 179 -3.15 -4.61 4.97
C LEU A 179 -3.03 -5.57 3.78
N GLN A 180 -4.08 -6.34 3.50
CA GLN A 180 -4.11 -7.40 2.50
C GLN A 180 -4.90 -6.97 1.26
N ILE A 181 -4.44 -7.40 0.08
CA ILE A 181 -5.12 -7.22 -1.20
C ILE A 181 -4.78 -8.34 -2.19
N THR A 182 -5.69 -8.65 -3.11
CA THR A 182 -5.40 -9.56 -4.24
C THR A 182 -4.47 -8.88 -5.26
N MET A 183 -3.68 -9.63 -6.01
CA MET A 183 -2.83 -9.06 -7.07
C MET A 183 -3.65 -8.37 -8.16
N GLN A 184 -4.83 -8.89 -8.48
CA GLN A 184 -5.76 -8.29 -9.43
C GLN A 184 -6.24 -6.92 -8.95
N ASP A 185 -6.71 -6.83 -7.70
CA ASP A 185 -7.17 -5.57 -7.14
C ASP A 185 -6.03 -4.61 -6.89
N TYR A 186 -4.82 -5.08 -6.57
CA TYR A 186 -3.65 -4.22 -6.40
C TYR A 186 -3.29 -3.52 -7.72
N ARG A 187 -3.37 -4.22 -8.86
CA ARG A 187 -3.22 -3.58 -10.18
C ARG A 187 -4.31 -2.54 -10.43
N ALA A 188 -5.56 -2.85 -10.07
CA ALA A 188 -6.66 -1.88 -10.19
C ALA A 188 -6.43 -0.64 -9.30
N PHE A 189 -5.90 -0.84 -8.09
CA PHE A 189 -5.47 0.24 -7.20
C PHE A 189 -4.38 1.09 -7.85
N LEU A 190 -3.31 0.50 -8.39
CA LEU A 190 -2.23 1.26 -9.03
C LEU A 190 -2.75 2.11 -10.20
N ARG A 191 -3.71 1.60 -10.97
CA ARG A 191 -4.37 2.37 -12.03
C ARG A 191 -5.13 3.57 -11.48
N LYS A 192 -5.92 3.37 -10.42
CA LYS A 192 -6.64 4.46 -9.75
C LYS A 192 -5.69 5.50 -9.13
N TRP A 193 -4.62 5.03 -8.48
CA TRP A 193 -3.58 5.85 -7.89
C TRP A 193 -2.91 6.76 -8.91
N VAL A 194 -2.44 6.21 -10.03
CA VAL A 194 -1.85 6.99 -11.13
C VAL A 194 -2.87 7.94 -11.76
N GLY A 195 -4.08 7.45 -12.03
CA GLY A 195 -5.14 8.28 -12.61
C GLY A 195 -5.48 9.49 -11.74
N TRP A 196 -5.51 9.30 -10.41
CA TRP A 196 -5.66 10.38 -9.45
C TRP A 196 -4.50 11.38 -9.51
N LEU A 197 -3.24 10.93 -9.47
CA LEU A 197 -2.08 11.82 -9.55
C LEU A 197 -2.06 12.62 -10.85
N GLN A 198 -2.33 11.97 -11.99
CA GLN A 198 -2.40 12.63 -13.30
C GLN A 198 -3.55 13.64 -13.35
N GLY A 199 -4.73 13.27 -12.86
CA GLY A 199 -5.89 14.15 -12.80
C GLY A 199 -5.69 15.34 -11.85
N ALA A 200 -4.91 15.18 -10.79
CA ALA A 200 -4.55 16.25 -9.87
C ALA A 200 -3.59 17.26 -10.51
N ALA A 201 -2.56 16.78 -11.23
CA ALA A 201 -1.59 17.62 -11.93
C ALA A 201 -2.20 18.39 -13.10
N ALA A 202 -3.22 17.82 -13.77
CA ALA A 202 -3.88 18.46 -14.91
C ALA A 202 -4.82 19.62 -14.53
N LYS A 203 -5.11 19.84 -13.24
CA LYS A 203 -6.01 20.94 -12.80
C LYS A 203 -5.23 22.28 -12.83
N PRO A 204 -5.67 23.29 -13.60
CA PRO A 204 -5.01 24.59 -13.61
C PRO A 204 -5.02 25.19 -12.20
N GLY A 205 -3.84 25.65 -11.75
CA GLY A 205 -3.71 26.39 -10.49
C GLY A 205 -4.51 27.71 -10.53
N PRO A 206 -4.86 28.29 -9.38
CA PRO A 206 -5.48 29.61 -9.36
C PRO A 206 -4.54 30.61 -10.04
N LYS A 207 -5.06 31.37 -11.01
CA LYS A 207 -4.33 32.52 -11.57
C LYS A 207 -3.97 33.44 -10.40
N LYS A 208 -2.68 33.71 -10.21
CA LYS A 208 -2.24 34.78 -9.32
C LYS A 208 -2.79 36.08 -9.90
N THR A 209 -3.81 36.64 -9.26
CA THR A 209 -4.28 38.02 -9.44
C THR A 209 -3.45 38.94 -8.56
#